data_AF-A0AAU4PPF0-F1
#
_entry.id   AF-A0AAU4PPF0-F1
#
_cell.length_a   1.000
_cell.length_b   1.000
_cell.length_c   1.000
_cell.angle_alpha   90.00
_cell.angle_beta   90.00
_cell.angle_gamma   90.00
#
_symmetry.space_group_name_H-M   'P 1'
#
loop_
_entity.id
_entity.type
_entity.pdbx_description
1 polymer ?
#
loop_
_entity_poly.entity_id
_entity_poly.type
_entity_poly.pdbx_seq_one_letter_code
_entity_poly.pdbx_strand_id
1 'polypeptide(L)' 'MQGPVFLTDPLTPPEPLPNFGCDVCATLGRQREAARNSGDPSAVSDRNVEIRQHPHGASR' A
#
# COMPACT_ATOMS: atom_id res chain seq x y z
N MET A 1 29.36 -11.29 -23.41
CA MET A 1 28.74 -10.69 -22.21
C MET A 1 27.37 -10.20 -22.60
N GLN A 2 26.30 -10.75 -22.00
CA GLN A 2 24.95 -10.25 -22.26
C GLN A 2 24.84 -8.85 -21.65
N GLY A 3 24.39 -7.89 -22.46
CA GLY A 3 24.22 -6.50 -22.05
C GLY A 3 23.12 -6.32 -21.00
N PRO A 4 22.96 -5.10 -20.46
CA PRO A 4 21.94 -4.82 -19.46
C PRO A 4 20.53 -5.11 -20.03
N VAL A 5 19.73 -5.83 -19.24
CA VAL A 5 18.33 -6.12 -19.56
C VAL A 5 17.50 -4.95 -19.04
N PHE A 6 16.83 -4.25 -19.94
CA PHE A 6 15.93 -3.16 -19.56
C PHE A 6 14.56 -3.75 -19.23
N LEU A 7 14.25 -3.83 -17.94
CA LEU A 7 12.90 -4.12 -17.47
C LEU A 7 12.06 -2.87 -17.68
N THR A 8 11.12 -2.93 -18.61
CA THR A 8 10.04 -1.94 -18.68
C THR A 8 9.26 -2.02 -17.37
N ASP A 9 9.10 -0.88 -16.69
CA ASP A 9 8.43 -0.82 -15.38
C ASP A 9 7.03 -1.46 -15.50
N PRO A 10 6.81 -2.63 -14.87
CA PRO A 10 5.53 -3.30 -14.97
C PRO A 10 4.54 -2.54 -14.08
N LEU A 11 3.81 -1.59 -14.68
CA LEU A 11 2.59 -0.95 -14.14
C LEU A 11 2.60 -0.84 -12.61
N THR A 12 3.05 0.30 -12.09
CA THR A 12 2.93 0.62 -10.66
C THR A 12 1.50 0.29 -10.19
N PRO A 13 1.32 -0.71 -9.32
CA PRO A 13 -0.01 -1.20 -9.01
C PRO A 13 -0.80 -0.08 -8.34
N PRO A 14 -2.08 0.11 -8.69
CA PRO A 14 -2.89 1.19 -8.15
C PRO A 14 -2.90 1.15 -6.62
N GLU A 15 -3.02 2.33 -6.01
CA GLU A 15 -3.05 2.43 -4.55
C GLU A 15 -4.22 1.63 -3.99
N PRO A 16 -3.99 0.84 -2.93
CA PRO A 16 -5.04 0.02 -2.34
C PRO A 16 -6.11 0.91 -1.71
N LEU A 17 -7.37 0.53 -1.93
CA LEU A 17 -8.51 1.16 -1.29
C LEU A 17 -8.72 0.52 0.09
N PRO A 18 -8.70 1.29 1.19
CA PRO A 18 -9.03 0.76 2.50
C PRO A 18 -10.49 0.32 2.55
N ASN A 19 -10.73 -0.86 3.12
CA ASN A 19 -12.09 -1.28 3.44
C ASN A 19 -12.62 -0.45 4.63
N PHE A 20 -13.56 0.46 4.36
CA PHE A 20 -14.16 1.32 5.39
C PHE A 20 -15.04 0.57 6.39
N GLY A 21 -15.45 -0.68 6.09
CA GLY A 21 -16.14 -1.55 7.04
C GLY A 21 -15.21 -2.25 8.04
N CYS A 22 -13.90 -2.07 7.91
CA CYS A 22 -12.90 -2.59 8.84
C CYS A 22 -12.16 -1.44 9.53
N ASP A 23 -12.24 -1.39 10.85
CA ASP A 23 -11.60 -0.33 11.65
C ASP A 23 -10.08 -0.25 11.43
N VAL A 24 -9.44 -1.40 11.19
CA VAL A 24 -7.99 -1.47 10.91
C VAL A 24 -7.69 -0.79 9.58
N CYS A 25 -8.36 -1.17 8.49
CA CYS A 25 -8.11 -0.55 7.19
C CYS A 25 -8.53 0.92 7.13
N ALA A 26 -9.61 1.31 7.79
CA ALA A 26 -9.99 2.72 7.93
C ALA A 26 -8.91 3.52 8.68
N THR A 27 -8.31 2.93 9.71
CA THR A 27 -7.22 3.56 10.48
C THR A 27 -5.93 3.63 9.67
N LEU A 28 -5.56 2.57 8.95
CA LEU A 28 -4.41 2.56 8.04
C LEU A 28 -4.55 3.61 6.94
N GLY A 29 -5.77 3.78 6.39
CA GLY A 29 -6.07 4.86 5.44
C GLY A 29 -5.79 6.25 6.02
N ARG A 30 -6.24 6.52 7.25
CA ARG A 30 -5.96 7.80 7.94
C ARG A 30 -4.47 8.01 8.21
N GLN A 31 -3.76 6.97 8.65
CA GLN A 31 -2.32 7.04 8.88
C GLN A 31 -1.54 7.26 7.57
N ARG A 32 -1.99 6.66 6.47
CA ARG A 32 -1.43 6.90 5.15
C ARG A 32 -1.56 8.36 4.73
N GLU A 33 -2.72 8.98 4.91
CA GLU A 33 -2.89 10.42 4.62
C GLU A 33 -1.99 11.28 5.51
N ALA A 34 -1.85 10.95 6.79
CA ALA A 34 -0.93 11.65 7.69
C ALA A 34 0.54 11.53 7.24
N ALA A 35 0.95 10.35 6.77
CA ALA A 35 2.28 10.13 6.21
C ALA A 35 2.51 10.94 4.92
N ARG A 36 1.50 11.04 4.04
CA ARG A 36 1.57 11.92 2.86
C ARG A 36 1.76 13.38 3.27
N ASN A 37 0.98 13.85 4.24
CA ASN A 37 1.09 15.23 4.73
C ASN A 37 2.44 15.52 5.40
N SER A 38 3.05 14.51 6.00
CA SER A 38 4.38 14.60 6.61
C SER A 38 5.53 14.47 5.59
N GLY A 39 5.23 14.15 4.33
CA GLY A 39 6.23 13.94 3.29
C GLY A 39 7.03 12.65 3.48
N ASP A 40 6.46 11.62 4.11
CA ASP A 40 7.10 10.31 4.33
C ASP A 40 6.55 9.26 3.36
N PRO A 41 7.15 9.11 2.16
CA PRO A 41 6.69 8.16 1.16
C PRO A 41 6.94 6.70 1.56
N SER A 42 7.92 6.43 2.44
CA SER A 42 8.17 5.08 2.95
C SER A 42 6.99 4.65 3.80
N ALA A 43 6.58 5.50 4.73
CA ALA A 43 5.42 5.25 5.57
C ALA A 43 4.15 5.05 4.73
N VAL A 44 3.92 5.85 3.69
CA VAL A 44 2.77 5.67 2.77
C VAL A 44 2.78 4.29 2.12
N SER A 45 3.94 3.84 1.64
CA SER A 45 4.11 2.52 1.04
C SER A 45 3.83 1.40 2.04
N ASP A 46 4.32 1.52 3.28
CA ASP A 46 4.10 0.53 4.33
C ASP A 46 2.61 0.36 4.62
N ARG A 47 1.87 1.46 4.81
CA ARG A 47 0.40 1.39 5.04
C ARG A 47 -0.33 0.82 3.83
N ASN A 48 0.14 1.09 2.61
CA ASN A 48 -0.41 0.48 1.41
C ASN A 48 -0.21 -1.05 1.42
N VAL A 49 0.96 -1.52 1.81
CA VAL A 49 1.23 -2.95 1.93
C VAL A 49 0.35 -3.58 3.02
N GLU A 50 0.21 -2.94 4.18
CA GLU A 50 -0.65 -3.42 5.27
C GLU A 50 -2.12 -3.52 4.85
N ILE A 51 -2.67 -2.51 4.16
CA ILE A 51 -4.05 -2.55 3.64
C ILE A 51 -4.24 -3.71 2.66
N ARG A 52 -3.24 -3.98 1.79
CA ARG A 52 -3.30 -5.11 0.84
C ARG A 52 -3.26 -6.47 1.52
N GLN A 53 -2.48 -6.59 2.59
CA GLN A 53 -2.29 -7.84 3.31
C GLN A 53 -3.38 -8.11 4.34
N HIS A 54 -4.17 -7.10 4.73
CA HIS A 54 -5.18 -7.25 5.76
C HIS A 54 -6.32 -8.19 5.31
N PRO A 55 -6.52 -9.34 5.96
CA PRO A 55 -7.55 -10.29 5.56
C PRO A 55 -8.94 -9.77 5.95
N HIS A 56 -9.79 -9.49 4.95
CA HIS A 56 -11.18 -9.06 5.17
C HIS A 56 -12.21 -10.18 5.16
N GLY A 57 -11.78 -11.45 5.07
CA GLY A 57 -12.66 -12.60 4.93
C GLY A 57 -12.16 -13.90 5.58
N ALA A 58 -11.06 -13.86 6.33
CA ALA A 58 -10.61 -15.00 7.12
C ALA A 58 -10.72 -14.63 8.60
N SER A 59 -11.92 -14.81 9.16
CA SER A 59 -12.01 -15.12 10.58
C SER A 59 -11.14 -16.35 10.81
N ARG A 60 -10.09 -16.22 11.61
CA ARG A 60 -9.45 -17.39 12.20
C ARG A 60 -10.08 -17.66 13.55
#